data_AF-A0A3N5FVK2-F1
#
_entry.id   AF-A0A3N5FVK2-F1
#
_cell.length_a   1.000
_cell.length_b   1.000
_cell.length_c   1.000
_cell.angle_alpha   90.00
_cell.angle_beta   90.00
_cell.angle_gamma   90.00
#
_symmetry.space_group_name_H-M   'P 1'
#
loop_
_entity.id
_entity.type
_entity.pdbx_description
1 polymer ?
#
loop_
_entity_poly.entity_id
_entity_poly.type
_entity_poly.pdbx_seq_one_letter_code
_entity_poly.pdbx_strand_id
1 'polypeptide(L)'
;MWAGFPAQPKNGAVYNHSQPSRRYARRDTASYFEASGRFPGRIFENLKAIFISGQCLVRSLGLAVKAARPFDSFRSQSACILAPVTTRATPPTLRTTDLALAAGIHPNTVRLYEAWGFLPAIPRSPKGYRRFTQAHLDQLLLARTALRCNIVGGDVRQAALEVIFRAASGDLGGALELAYQFVAVVQAERAQAEAAAQFLERWAGGAGMESTSRTLRIGDAARLLNTTIDALRSWERNGLVVVPRDPRNGYRLYGAPEIGRLRVIRMLIRSGYSSMSILRMLTLLDSGQTENLRQALDTPQPDEDALYASDRWLSTLAEAEQTA
;
A
#
# COMPACT_ATOMS: atom_id res chain seq x y z
N MET A 1 26.48 5.15 25.21
CA MET A 1 26.31 6.61 25.37
C MET A 1 25.22 7.05 24.38
N TRP A 2 23.96 6.82 24.76
CA TRP A 2 22.78 7.11 23.94
C TRP A 2 21.94 8.15 24.70
N ALA A 3 21.62 9.26 24.05
CA ALA A 3 20.81 10.33 24.63
C ALA A 3 19.41 10.34 23.99
N GLY A 4 18.40 10.07 24.84
CA GLY A 4 17.08 10.72 24.85
C GLY A 4 16.17 10.63 23.63
N PHE A 5 15.22 9.68 23.64
CA PHE A 5 13.87 9.90 23.11
C PHE A 5 12.97 10.35 24.27
N PRO A 6 12.10 11.37 24.10
CA PRO A 6 11.40 11.98 25.22
C PRO A 6 10.28 11.08 25.76
N ALA A 7 10.17 11.08 27.08
CA ALA A 7 9.13 10.44 27.85
C ALA A 7 7.74 11.07 27.56
N GLN A 8 6.70 10.25 27.63
CA GLN A 8 5.30 10.67 27.58
C GLN A 8 4.98 11.62 28.75
N PRO A 9 4.19 12.71 28.55
CA PRO A 9 3.67 13.49 29.66
C PRO A 9 2.52 12.75 30.35
N LYS A 10 2.59 12.70 31.68
CA LYS A 10 1.50 12.29 32.57
C LYS A 10 0.56 13.48 32.83
N ASN A 11 -0.73 13.17 32.92
CA ASN A 11 -1.86 13.98 33.42
C ASN A 11 -2.52 15.01 32.48
N GLY A 12 -3.81 14.76 32.23
CA GLY A 12 -4.91 15.71 32.45
C GLY A 12 -4.96 16.95 31.56
N ALA A 13 -5.39 16.79 30.30
CA ALA A 13 -5.96 17.88 29.54
C ALA A 13 -7.11 17.37 28.68
N VAL A 14 -8.32 17.83 28.99
CA VAL A 14 -9.53 17.68 28.18
C VAL A 14 -9.27 18.36 26.84
N TYR A 15 -9.23 17.60 25.75
CA TYR A 15 -9.19 18.17 24.40
C TYR A 15 -10.60 18.19 23.82
N ASN A 16 -11.10 19.42 23.68
CA ASN A 16 -12.36 19.77 23.07
C ASN A 16 -12.35 19.41 21.57
N HIS A 17 -13.35 18.67 21.10
CA HIS A 17 -13.51 18.36 19.68
C HIS A 17 -14.06 19.58 18.94
N SER A 18 -13.17 20.42 18.41
CA SER A 18 -13.50 21.38 17.36
C SER A 18 -12.70 21.06 16.09
N GLN A 19 -13.44 20.81 15.01
CA GLN A 19 -13.04 20.31 13.68
C GLN A 19 -11.76 20.93 13.09
N PRO A 20 -11.01 20.19 12.22
CA PRO A 20 -10.08 20.80 11.29
C PRO A 20 -10.61 20.81 9.86
N SER A 21 -10.72 22.06 9.39
CA SER A 21 -10.85 22.61 8.05
C SER A 21 -10.13 21.89 6.90
N ARG A 22 -10.83 21.86 5.75
CA ARG A 22 -10.33 21.75 4.37
C ARG A 22 -9.06 22.60 4.14
N ARG A 23 -7.88 21.99 4.05
CA ARG A 23 -6.67 22.51 3.35
C ARG A 23 -5.54 21.48 3.42
N TYR A 24 -5.52 20.51 2.50
CA TYR A 24 -4.28 19.81 2.13
C TYR A 24 -4.07 19.93 0.63
N ALA A 25 -3.45 21.06 0.27
CA ALA A 25 -2.85 21.23 -1.04
C ALA A 25 -1.64 20.28 -1.12
N ARG A 26 -1.71 19.32 -2.04
CA ARG A 26 -0.59 18.50 -2.53
C ARG A 26 0.59 19.43 -2.89
N ARG A 27 1.53 19.62 -1.95
CA ARG A 27 2.86 20.20 -2.19
C ARG A 27 3.87 19.07 -2.23
N ASP A 28 4.53 18.96 -3.39
CA ASP A 28 5.85 18.38 -3.67
C ASP A 28 6.31 17.18 -2.81
N THR A 29 5.85 15.99 -3.19
CA THR A 29 6.39 14.70 -2.73
C THR A 29 7.80 14.39 -3.27
N ALA A 30 8.33 15.19 -4.20
CA ALA A 30 9.68 15.02 -4.73
C ALA A 30 10.79 15.45 -3.76
N SER A 31 10.51 16.37 -2.81
CA SER A 31 11.51 16.83 -1.85
C SER A 31 11.66 15.92 -0.62
N TYR A 32 10.72 15.00 -0.39
CA TYR A 32 10.76 14.12 0.80
C TYR A 32 11.64 12.88 0.59
N PHE A 33 11.97 12.53 -0.65
CA PHE A 33 12.72 11.31 -0.97
C PHE A 33 14.24 11.43 -0.77
N GLU A 34 14.79 12.65 -0.65
CA GLU A 34 16.25 12.88 -0.51
C GLU A 34 16.71 13.28 0.91
N ALA A 35 15.82 13.73 1.81
CA ALA A 35 16.24 14.36 3.07
C ALA A 35 16.24 13.45 4.32
N SER A 36 15.80 12.19 4.24
CA SER A 36 15.85 11.25 5.39
C SER A 36 16.63 9.97 5.07
N GLY A 37 17.81 10.11 4.47
CA GLY A 37 18.79 9.06 4.24
C GLY A 37 19.54 8.61 5.49
N ARG A 38 18.83 8.21 6.56
CA ARG A 38 19.42 7.45 7.67
C ARG A 38 18.36 6.71 8.51
N PHE A 39 17.76 5.68 7.92
CA PHE A 39 17.14 4.58 8.66
C PHE A 39 17.96 3.29 8.43
N PRO A 40 18.22 2.48 9.48
CA PRO A 40 19.26 1.45 9.44
C PRO A 40 18.91 0.31 8.48
N GLY A 41 19.79 0.05 7.51
CA GLY A 41 19.64 -0.91 6.39
C GLY A 41 19.36 -2.38 6.77
N ARG A 42 19.38 -2.74 8.05
CA ARG A 42 19.01 -4.10 8.52
C ARG A 42 17.50 -4.40 8.49
N ILE A 43 16.66 -3.40 8.25
CA ILE A 43 15.19 -3.53 8.18
C ILE A 43 14.74 -4.27 6.91
N PHE A 44 15.41 -4.05 5.78
CA PHE A 44 15.03 -4.65 4.49
C PHE A 44 15.46 -6.12 4.37
N GLU A 45 16.61 -6.52 4.90
CA GLU A 45 17.07 -7.91 4.82
C GLU A 45 16.19 -8.86 5.66
N ASN A 46 15.72 -8.41 6.83
CA ASN A 46 14.84 -9.22 7.66
C ASN A 46 13.43 -9.36 7.08
N LEU A 47 12.92 -8.34 6.35
CA LEU A 47 11.64 -8.42 5.65
C LEU A 47 11.71 -9.30 4.39
N LYS A 48 12.84 -9.27 3.65
CA LYS A 48 13.11 -10.23 2.55
C LYS A 48 13.20 -11.67 3.05
N ALA A 49 13.84 -11.91 4.21
CA ALA A 49 13.94 -13.24 4.81
C ALA A 49 12.58 -13.81 5.25
N ILE A 50 11.67 -12.95 5.76
CA ILE A 50 10.29 -13.34 6.09
C ILE A 50 9.53 -13.81 4.83
N PHE A 51 9.74 -13.16 3.69
CA PHE A 51 9.08 -13.49 2.43
C PHE A 51 9.56 -14.82 1.80
N ILE A 52 10.87 -15.09 1.83
CA ILE A 52 11.46 -16.35 1.30
C ILE A 52 11.01 -17.57 2.13
N SER A 53 10.90 -17.43 3.46
CA SER A 53 10.44 -18.53 4.32
C SER A 53 8.94 -18.86 4.16
N GLY A 54 8.11 -17.89 3.77
CA GLY A 54 6.67 -18.06 3.61
C GLY A 54 6.23 -18.72 2.30
N GLN A 55 6.99 -18.53 1.19
CA GLN A 55 6.63 -19.10 -0.11
C GLN A 55 6.84 -20.63 -0.20
N CYS A 56 7.77 -21.20 0.57
CA CYS A 56 8.00 -22.66 0.57
C CYS A 56 6.85 -23.47 1.19
N LEU A 57 6.05 -22.89 2.10
CA LEU A 57 5.00 -23.63 2.80
C LEU A 57 3.65 -23.65 2.06
N VAL A 58 3.40 -22.68 1.17
CA VAL A 58 2.11 -22.58 0.44
C VAL A 58 2.03 -23.59 -0.71
N ARG A 59 3.16 -24.07 -1.23
CA ARG A 59 3.19 -25.07 -2.32
C ARG A 59 2.80 -26.48 -1.88
N SER A 60 2.72 -26.77 -0.58
CA SER A 60 2.35 -28.11 -0.06
C SER A 60 0.90 -28.23 0.44
N LEU A 61 0.11 -27.16 0.45
CA LEU A 61 -1.28 -27.15 0.94
C LEU A 61 -2.32 -26.93 -0.17
N GLY A 62 -1.91 -27.04 -1.43
CA GLY A 62 -2.80 -27.00 -2.59
C GLY A 62 -3.46 -28.35 -2.86
N LEU A 63 -4.36 -28.80 -1.98
CA LEU A 63 -5.37 -29.80 -2.30
C LEU A 63 -6.48 -29.77 -1.23
N ALA A 64 -7.72 -29.70 -1.69
CA ALA A 64 -8.97 -29.75 -0.93
C ALA A 64 -9.49 -28.43 -0.32
N VAL A 65 -9.98 -27.52 -1.18
CA VAL A 65 -11.24 -26.80 -0.90
C VAL A 65 -12.04 -26.74 -2.20
N LYS A 66 -12.97 -27.67 -2.37
CA LYS A 66 -14.02 -27.59 -3.39
C LYS A 66 -15.34 -28.01 -2.74
N ALA A 67 -16.32 -27.13 -2.86
CA ALA A 67 -17.75 -27.26 -2.55
C ALA A 67 -18.24 -26.50 -1.29
N ALA A 68 -18.71 -25.27 -1.51
CA ALA A 68 -19.83 -24.72 -0.78
C ALA A 68 -20.69 -23.90 -1.77
N ARG A 69 -21.94 -24.33 -1.94
CA ARG A 69 -23.03 -23.66 -2.67
C ARG A 69 -23.97 -22.98 -1.65
N PRO A 70 -24.90 -22.11 -2.10
CA PRO A 70 -25.15 -20.83 -1.47
C PRO A 70 -26.20 -20.85 -0.35
N PHE A 71 -26.08 -19.80 0.45
CA PHE A 71 -27.02 -19.24 1.42
C PHE A 71 -28.41 -19.03 0.78
N ASP A 72 -29.49 -19.56 1.39
CA ASP A 72 -30.70 -18.77 1.59
C ASP A 72 -31.75 -19.38 2.53
N SER A 73 -32.39 -18.45 3.26
CA SER A 73 -33.66 -18.56 4.01
C SER A 73 -33.71 -19.47 5.24
N PHE A 74 -33.87 -18.88 6.43
CA PHE A 74 -34.89 -19.33 7.39
C PHE A 74 -35.27 -18.20 8.33
N ARG A 75 -36.51 -17.71 8.17
CA ARG A 75 -37.22 -16.86 9.11
C ARG A 75 -38.00 -17.77 10.07
N SER A 76 -38.12 -17.33 11.32
CA SER A 76 -39.01 -17.82 12.39
C SER A 76 -38.68 -19.16 13.04
N GLN A 77 -38.09 -19.09 14.23
CA GLN A 77 -38.78 -19.60 15.43
C GLN A 77 -38.22 -18.94 16.70
N SER A 78 -39.13 -18.29 17.41
CA SER A 78 -38.96 -17.72 18.73
C SER A 78 -38.64 -18.81 19.75
N ALA A 79 -37.55 -18.64 20.48
CA ALA A 79 -37.40 -19.10 21.85
C ALA A 79 -36.25 -18.32 22.50
N CYS A 80 -36.57 -17.15 23.04
CA CYS A 80 -35.74 -16.51 24.05
C CYS A 80 -35.68 -17.45 25.25
N ILE A 81 -34.57 -18.14 25.44
CA ILE A 81 -34.19 -18.69 26.73
C ILE A 81 -32.94 -17.91 27.15
N LEU A 82 -33.15 -17.01 28.12
CA LEU A 82 -32.11 -16.43 28.96
C LEU A 82 -31.34 -17.57 29.62
N ALA A 83 -30.22 -17.98 29.01
CA ALA A 83 -29.22 -18.79 29.68
C ALA A 83 -28.28 -17.82 30.44
N PRO A 84 -28.04 -18.04 31.74
CA PRO A 84 -27.11 -17.22 32.50
C PRO A 84 -25.71 -17.36 31.89
N VAL A 85 -24.99 -16.23 31.75
CA VAL A 85 -23.55 -16.19 31.44
C VAL A 85 -22.83 -16.94 32.57
N THR A 86 -22.68 -18.24 32.41
CA THR A 86 -21.92 -19.09 33.32
C THR A 86 -20.45 -18.78 33.14
N THR A 87 -19.87 -18.15 34.17
CA THR A 87 -18.46 -18.26 34.60
C THR A 87 -17.42 -18.36 33.47
N ARG A 88 -16.75 -17.23 33.18
CA ARG A 88 -15.52 -17.18 32.35
C ARG A 88 -14.51 -18.22 32.86
N ALA A 89 -14.44 -19.36 32.21
CA ALA A 89 -13.24 -20.19 32.25
C ALA A 89 -12.07 -19.31 31.79
N THR A 90 -11.00 -19.23 32.58
CA THR A 90 -9.79 -18.52 32.18
C THR A 90 -9.36 -19.09 30.83
N PRO A 91 -9.27 -18.26 29.76
CA PRO A 91 -8.97 -18.78 28.44
C PRO A 91 -7.61 -19.52 28.48
N PRO A 92 -7.45 -20.61 27.70
CA PRO A 92 -6.22 -21.37 27.67
C PRO A 92 -5.05 -20.42 27.38
N THR A 93 -4.09 -20.39 28.31
CA THR A 93 -2.92 -19.52 28.16
C THR A 93 -1.91 -20.18 27.25
N LEU A 94 -1.59 -19.55 26.12
CA LEU A 94 -0.63 -20.04 25.14
C LEU A 94 0.78 -19.56 25.51
N ARG A 95 1.79 -20.42 25.27
CA ARG A 95 3.20 -20.00 25.30
C ARG A 95 3.57 -19.33 23.97
N THR A 96 4.73 -18.66 23.93
CA THR A 96 5.23 -18.04 22.68
C THR A 96 5.33 -19.04 21.53
N THR A 97 5.76 -20.28 21.81
CA THR A 97 5.90 -21.33 20.81
C THR A 97 4.55 -21.77 20.26
N ASP A 98 3.56 -21.94 21.14
CA ASP A 98 2.20 -22.35 20.76
C ASP A 98 1.53 -21.26 19.91
N LEU A 99 1.70 -20.00 20.29
CA LEU A 99 1.20 -18.84 19.54
C LEU A 99 1.86 -18.75 18.15
N ALA A 100 3.17 -18.93 18.09
CA ALA A 100 3.93 -18.87 16.84
C ALA A 100 3.52 -20.00 15.88
N LEU A 101 3.29 -21.20 16.41
CA LEU A 101 2.82 -22.35 15.65
C LEU A 101 1.38 -22.13 15.16
N ALA A 102 0.49 -21.64 16.01
CA ALA A 102 -0.89 -21.32 15.63
C ALA A 102 -0.98 -20.23 14.54
N ALA A 103 -0.09 -19.24 14.55
CA ALA A 103 -0.03 -18.18 13.55
C ALA A 103 0.89 -18.49 12.35
N GLY A 104 1.54 -19.66 12.33
CA GLY A 104 2.48 -20.06 11.27
C GLY A 104 3.66 -19.09 11.10
N ILE A 105 4.22 -18.58 12.20
CA ILE A 105 5.39 -17.68 12.22
C ILE A 105 6.50 -18.21 13.11
N HIS A 106 7.70 -17.66 12.91
CA HIS A 106 8.81 -17.93 13.83
C HIS A 106 8.59 -17.23 15.19
N PRO A 107 8.95 -17.85 16.33
CA PRO A 107 8.80 -17.23 17.66
C PRO A 107 9.49 -15.87 17.83
N ASN A 108 10.53 -15.59 17.04
CA ASN A 108 11.20 -14.29 17.02
C ASN A 108 10.30 -13.17 16.46
N THR A 109 9.42 -13.50 15.50
CA THR A 109 8.46 -12.56 14.91
C THR A 109 7.42 -12.12 15.94
N VAL A 110 6.98 -13.03 16.81
CA VAL A 110 6.10 -12.67 17.95
C VAL A 110 6.75 -11.62 18.84
N ARG A 111 8.06 -11.77 19.14
CA ARG A 111 8.81 -10.81 19.95
C ARG A 111 8.98 -9.47 19.23
N LEU A 112 9.13 -9.50 17.92
CA LEU A 112 9.23 -8.30 17.10
C LEU A 112 7.92 -7.51 17.13
N TYR A 113 6.78 -8.19 17.00
CA TYR A 113 5.46 -7.53 17.05
C TYR A 113 5.13 -7.00 18.45
N GLU A 114 5.56 -7.71 19.51
CA GLU A 114 5.53 -7.18 20.88
C GLU A 114 6.35 -5.88 20.98
N ALA A 115 7.60 -5.88 20.48
CA ALA A 115 8.48 -4.71 20.52
C ALA A 115 7.95 -3.53 19.69
N TRP A 116 7.23 -3.80 18.61
CA TRP A 116 6.59 -2.78 17.79
C TRP A 116 5.23 -2.29 18.32
N GLY A 117 4.72 -2.90 19.40
CA GLY A 117 3.44 -2.49 19.99
C GLY A 117 2.20 -2.95 19.20
N PHE A 118 2.33 -3.96 18.34
CA PHE A 118 1.19 -4.52 17.58
C PHE A 118 0.32 -5.46 18.41
N LEU A 119 0.78 -5.85 19.60
CA LEU A 119 0.06 -6.74 20.50
C LEU A 119 -0.36 -5.95 21.76
N PRO A 120 -1.53 -6.28 22.35
CA PRO A 120 -1.93 -5.75 23.64
C PRO A 120 -0.95 -6.17 24.73
N ALA A 121 -1.05 -5.55 25.91
CA ALA A 121 -0.15 -5.83 27.03
C ALA A 121 -0.15 -7.33 27.40
N ILE A 122 1.01 -7.97 27.27
CA ILE A 122 1.16 -9.42 27.47
C ILE A 122 1.37 -9.73 28.96
N PRO A 123 0.44 -10.44 29.62
CA PRO A 123 0.61 -10.79 31.02
C PRO A 123 1.79 -11.75 31.20
N ARG A 124 2.50 -11.58 32.31
CA ARG A 124 3.60 -12.46 32.71
C ARG A 124 3.15 -13.38 33.83
N SER A 125 3.61 -14.63 33.79
CA SER A 125 3.43 -15.58 34.90
C SER A 125 4.25 -15.14 36.12
N PRO A 126 3.96 -15.67 37.33
CA PRO A 126 4.79 -15.44 38.52
C PRO A 126 6.27 -15.82 38.32
N LYS A 127 6.56 -16.73 37.37
CA LYS A 127 7.91 -17.15 36.98
C LYS A 127 8.53 -16.29 35.86
N GLY A 128 7.88 -15.19 35.44
CA GLY A 128 8.37 -14.25 34.42
C GLY A 128 8.08 -14.63 32.96
N TYR A 129 7.54 -15.83 32.68
CA TYR A 129 7.19 -16.25 31.31
C TYR A 129 6.00 -15.49 30.73
N ARG A 130 6.03 -15.21 29.41
CA ARG A 130 4.91 -14.63 28.63
C ARG A 130 3.72 -15.59 28.61
N ARG A 131 2.53 -15.07 28.88
CA ARG A 131 1.26 -15.79 28.73
C ARG A 131 0.41 -15.06 27.71
N PHE A 132 0.09 -15.75 26.63
CA PHE A 132 -0.80 -15.21 25.60
C PHE A 132 -2.20 -15.76 25.80
N THR A 133 -3.19 -14.99 25.36
CA THR A 133 -4.60 -15.37 25.33
C THR A 133 -5.07 -15.49 23.88
N GLN A 134 -6.28 -16.01 23.65
CA GLN A 134 -6.86 -16.05 22.31
C GLN A 134 -6.89 -14.66 21.64
N ALA A 135 -7.21 -13.60 22.38
CA ALA A 135 -7.18 -12.23 21.86
C ALA A 135 -5.80 -11.79 21.32
N HIS A 136 -4.70 -12.33 21.87
CA HIS A 136 -3.36 -12.05 21.33
C HIS A 136 -3.11 -12.79 20.01
N LEU A 137 -3.68 -13.99 19.85
CA LEU A 137 -3.63 -14.73 18.59
C LEU A 137 -4.45 -14.00 17.52
N ASP A 138 -5.67 -13.57 17.85
CA ASP A 138 -6.53 -12.84 16.91
C ASP A 138 -5.88 -11.52 16.47
N GLN A 139 -5.29 -10.77 17.41
CA GLN A 139 -4.53 -9.55 17.09
C GLN A 139 -3.29 -9.83 16.23
N LEU A 140 -2.57 -10.92 16.52
CA LEU A 140 -1.40 -11.33 15.73
C LEU A 140 -1.79 -11.66 14.29
N LEU A 141 -2.92 -12.35 14.11
CA LEU A 141 -3.48 -12.66 12.80
C LEU A 141 -3.94 -11.38 12.08
N LEU A 142 -4.62 -10.47 12.78
CA LEU A 142 -5.00 -9.15 12.24
C LEU A 142 -3.77 -8.39 11.73
N ALA A 143 -2.73 -8.27 12.56
CA ALA A 143 -1.49 -7.60 12.18
C ALA A 143 -0.83 -8.27 10.98
N ARG A 144 -0.79 -9.61 10.94
CA ARG A 144 -0.23 -10.34 9.81
C ARG A 144 -1.00 -10.08 8.52
N THR A 145 -2.33 -10.09 8.58
CA THR A 145 -3.20 -9.84 7.43
C THR A 145 -3.00 -8.41 6.92
N ALA A 146 -3.16 -7.40 7.79
CA ALA A 146 -3.00 -5.99 7.42
C ALA A 146 -1.59 -5.65 6.89
N LEU A 147 -0.53 -6.27 7.42
CA LEU A 147 0.84 -6.03 6.95
C LEU A 147 1.14 -6.62 5.56
N ARG A 148 0.28 -7.47 4.99
CA ARG A 148 0.42 -7.88 3.59
C ARG A 148 0.28 -6.68 2.64
N CYS A 149 -0.54 -5.70 3.02
CA CYS A 149 -0.77 -4.47 2.27
C CYS A 149 0.37 -3.45 2.42
N ASN A 150 1.31 -3.67 3.35
CA ASN A 150 2.43 -2.76 3.62
C ASN A 150 3.37 -2.54 2.42
N ILE A 151 3.26 -3.40 1.40
CA ILE A 151 4.04 -3.31 0.15
C ILE A 151 3.55 -2.13 -0.70
N VAL A 152 2.32 -1.65 -0.51
CA VAL A 152 1.67 -0.58 -1.28
C VAL A 152 2.20 0.81 -0.94
N GLY A 153 2.89 0.98 0.21
CA GLY A 153 3.44 2.28 0.63
C GLY A 153 2.36 3.33 0.96
N GLY A 154 2.81 4.57 1.24
CA GLY A 154 1.92 5.74 1.35
C GLY A 154 0.77 5.63 2.36
N ASP A 155 -0.40 6.15 1.96
CA ASP A 155 -1.60 6.27 2.80
C ASP A 155 -2.22 4.91 3.15
N VAL A 156 -2.17 3.94 2.22
CA VAL A 156 -2.65 2.57 2.44
C VAL A 156 -1.88 1.91 3.60
N ARG A 157 -0.55 2.08 3.62
CA ARG A 157 0.29 1.60 4.72
C ARG A 157 -0.09 2.24 6.06
N GLN A 158 -0.32 3.55 6.08
CA GLN A 158 -0.65 4.26 7.33
C GLN A 158 -2.02 3.83 7.86
N ALA A 159 -3.02 3.71 6.98
CA ALA A 159 -4.34 3.23 7.35
C ALA A 159 -4.30 1.81 7.92
N ALA A 160 -3.53 0.89 7.31
CA ALA A 160 -3.35 -0.46 7.84
C ALA A 160 -2.69 -0.48 9.24
N LEU A 161 -1.68 0.36 9.47
CA LEU A 161 -1.02 0.45 10.77
C LEU A 161 -1.94 1.03 11.85
N GLU A 162 -2.75 2.03 11.52
CA GLU A 162 -3.69 2.65 12.47
C GLU A 162 -4.74 1.64 12.95
N VAL A 163 -5.24 0.77 12.06
CA VAL A 163 -6.12 -0.35 12.43
C VAL A 163 -5.45 -1.27 13.46
N ILE A 164 -4.20 -1.67 13.20
CA ILE A 164 -3.44 -2.57 14.09
C ILE A 164 -3.25 -1.93 15.46
N PHE A 165 -2.78 -0.67 15.51
CA PHE A 165 -2.52 0.02 16.76
C PHE A 165 -3.81 0.27 17.55
N ARG A 166 -4.90 0.63 16.88
CA ARG A 166 -6.20 0.81 17.54
C ARG A 166 -6.70 -0.49 18.14
N ALA A 167 -6.62 -1.60 17.40
CA ALA A 167 -7.00 -2.91 17.91
C ALA A 167 -6.12 -3.36 19.10
N ALA A 168 -4.81 -3.08 19.04
CA ALA A 168 -3.87 -3.39 20.12
C ALA A 168 -4.18 -2.62 21.42
N SER A 169 -4.80 -1.44 21.32
CA SER A 169 -5.23 -0.64 22.48
C SER A 169 -6.46 -1.21 23.21
N GLY A 170 -7.15 -2.20 22.60
CA GLY A 170 -8.37 -2.81 23.12
C GLY A 170 -9.66 -2.16 22.62
N ASP A 171 -9.58 -1.06 21.87
CA ASP A 171 -10.72 -0.42 21.21
C ASP A 171 -11.05 -1.12 19.88
N LEU A 172 -11.78 -2.25 19.98
CA LEU A 172 -12.20 -3.02 18.81
C LEU A 172 -13.24 -2.29 17.96
N GLY A 173 -14.06 -1.42 18.56
CA GLY A 173 -15.06 -0.63 17.86
C GLY A 173 -14.41 0.40 16.94
N GLY A 174 -13.47 1.19 17.48
CA GLY A 174 -12.69 2.14 16.69
C GLY A 174 -11.79 1.45 15.66
N ALA A 175 -11.25 0.26 15.97
CA ALA A 175 -10.47 -0.51 15.01
C ALA A 175 -11.32 -0.97 13.81
N LEU A 176 -12.58 -1.36 14.04
CA LEU A 176 -13.49 -1.73 12.96
C LEU A 176 -13.87 -0.53 12.09
N GLU A 177 -14.10 0.64 12.70
CA GLU A 177 -14.34 1.88 11.94
C GLU A 177 -13.15 2.22 11.04
N LEU A 178 -11.93 2.14 11.58
CA LEU A 178 -10.70 2.36 10.81
C LEU A 178 -10.51 1.29 9.73
N ALA A 179 -10.96 0.06 9.93
CA ALA A 179 -10.92 -0.98 8.91
C ALA A 179 -11.82 -0.63 7.70
N TYR A 180 -13.03 -0.11 7.95
CA TYR A 180 -13.88 0.40 6.87
C TYR A 180 -13.25 1.59 6.14
N GLN A 181 -12.59 2.50 6.86
CA GLN A 181 -11.84 3.60 6.25
C GLN A 181 -10.66 3.08 5.42
N PHE A 182 -9.96 2.05 5.91
CA PHE A 182 -8.87 1.40 5.18
C PHE A 182 -9.35 0.81 3.85
N VAL A 183 -10.47 0.09 3.83
CA VAL A 183 -11.11 -0.41 2.59
C VAL A 183 -11.37 0.75 1.62
N ALA A 184 -11.96 1.85 2.11
CA ALA A 184 -12.25 3.02 1.28
C ALA A 184 -10.98 3.65 0.69
N VAL A 185 -9.88 3.72 1.45
CA VAL A 185 -8.58 4.21 0.95
C VAL A 185 -8.04 3.30 -0.15
N VAL A 186 -8.05 1.98 0.05
CA VAL A 186 -7.57 1.02 -0.96
C VAL A 186 -8.39 1.10 -2.24
N GLN A 187 -9.72 1.18 -2.12
CA GLN A 187 -10.63 1.31 -3.26
C GLN A 187 -10.41 2.63 -4.00
N ALA A 188 -10.17 3.73 -3.29
CA ALA A 188 -9.87 5.02 -3.92
C ALA A 188 -8.56 4.99 -4.71
N GLU A 189 -7.49 4.40 -4.14
CA GLU A 189 -6.21 4.22 -4.83
C GLU A 189 -6.36 3.33 -6.08
N ARG A 190 -7.12 2.24 -5.96
CA ARG A 190 -7.42 1.35 -7.09
C ARG A 190 -8.20 2.04 -8.19
N ALA A 191 -9.26 2.76 -7.84
CA ALA A 191 -10.04 3.54 -8.80
C ALA A 191 -9.18 4.60 -9.50
N GLN A 192 -8.26 5.25 -8.78
CA GLN A 192 -7.33 6.21 -9.36
C GLN A 192 -6.37 5.54 -10.37
N ALA A 193 -5.80 4.39 -10.02
CA ALA A 193 -4.93 3.62 -10.91
C ALA A 193 -5.67 3.13 -12.17
N GLU A 194 -6.89 2.60 -12.01
CA GLU A 194 -7.72 2.15 -13.12
C GLU A 194 -8.10 3.31 -14.05
N ALA A 195 -8.48 4.48 -13.51
CA ALA A 195 -8.77 5.66 -14.31
C ALA A 195 -7.54 6.16 -15.10
N ALA A 196 -6.34 6.04 -14.53
CA ALA A 196 -5.10 6.38 -15.21
C ALA A 196 -4.80 5.42 -16.38
N ALA A 197 -4.99 4.11 -16.19
CA ALA A 197 -4.84 3.11 -17.24
C ALA A 197 -5.86 3.32 -18.38
N GLN A 198 -7.13 3.60 -18.06
CA GLN A 198 -8.15 3.89 -19.06
C GLN A 198 -7.87 5.17 -19.85
N PHE A 199 -7.29 6.20 -19.21
CA PHE A 199 -6.87 7.39 -19.93
C PHE A 199 -5.71 7.13 -20.88
N LEU A 200 -4.74 6.32 -20.46
CA LEU A 200 -3.65 5.85 -21.32
C LEU A 200 -4.21 5.16 -22.57
N GLU A 201 -5.11 4.20 -22.41
CA GLU A 201 -5.69 3.44 -23.53
C GLU A 201 -6.45 4.35 -24.50
N ARG A 202 -7.24 5.31 -23.98
CA ARG A 202 -7.91 6.32 -24.82
C ARG A 202 -6.92 7.20 -25.57
N TRP A 203 -5.87 7.66 -24.91
CA TRP A 203 -4.82 8.46 -25.54
C TRP A 203 -4.08 7.66 -26.63
N ALA A 204 -3.75 6.38 -26.37
CA ALA A 204 -3.13 5.48 -27.34
C ALA A 204 -4.05 5.20 -28.54
N GLY A 205 -5.37 5.16 -28.32
CA GLY A 205 -6.39 5.07 -29.37
C GLY A 205 -6.65 6.39 -30.13
N GLY A 206 -5.86 7.45 -29.88
CA GLY A 206 -5.97 8.75 -30.55
C GLY A 206 -7.00 9.71 -29.96
N ALA A 207 -7.76 9.30 -28.94
CA ALA A 207 -8.73 10.15 -28.25
C ALA A 207 -8.01 11.05 -27.22
N GLY A 208 -7.38 12.13 -27.70
CA GLY A 208 -6.75 13.10 -26.80
C GLY A 208 -5.58 13.91 -27.37
N MET A 209 -5.30 13.85 -28.67
CA MET A 209 -4.39 14.82 -29.29
C MET A 209 -5.09 16.19 -29.37
N GLU A 210 -5.00 16.95 -28.29
CA GLU A 210 -5.30 18.39 -28.35
C GLU A 210 -4.32 19.04 -29.33
N SER A 211 -4.88 19.68 -30.35
CA SER A 211 -4.16 20.49 -31.35
C SER A 211 -3.66 21.79 -30.73
N THR A 212 -2.80 21.70 -29.72
CA THR A 212 -2.03 22.88 -29.30
C THR A 212 -1.17 23.28 -30.50
N SER A 213 -1.59 24.31 -31.24
CA SER A 213 -0.93 24.72 -32.49
C SER A 213 0.46 25.30 -32.27
N ARG A 214 0.78 25.62 -31.00
CA ARG A 214 2.04 26.25 -30.60
C ARG A 214 2.93 25.27 -29.83
N THR A 215 4.17 25.15 -30.29
CA THR A 215 5.24 24.46 -29.55
C THR A 215 5.62 25.26 -28.31
N LEU A 216 5.81 24.55 -27.20
CA LEU A 216 6.14 25.12 -25.88
C LEU A 216 7.61 24.88 -25.53
N ARG A 217 8.18 25.78 -24.73
CA ARG A 217 9.48 25.54 -24.08
C ARG A 217 9.27 24.75 -22.78
N ILE A 218 10.35 24.18 -22.24
CA ILE A 218 10.29 23.34 -21.03
C ILE A 218 9.58 24.02 -19.84
N GLY A 219 9.79 25.33 -19.64
CA GLY A 219 9.13 26.08 -18.57
C GLY A 219 7.63 26.25 -18.78
N ASP A 220 7.20 26.46 -20.03
CA ASP A 220 5.78 26.55 -20.38
C ASP A 220 5.09 25.19 -20.28
N ALA A 221 5.77 24.12 -20.74
CA ALA A 221 5.29 22.75 -20.58
C ALA A 221 5.15 22.36 -19.10
N ALA A 222 6.12 22.73 -18.26
CA ALA A 222 6.06 22.48 -16.82
C ALA A 222 4.87 23.19 -16.17
N ARG A 223 4.62 24.45 -16.52
CA ARG A 223 3.46 25.22 -16.06
C ARG A 223 2.14 24.61 -16.52
N LEU A 224 2.02 24.29 -17.82
CA LEU A 224 0.81 23.70 -18.40
C LEU A 224 0.44 22.38 -17.71
N LEU A 225 1.44 21.53 -17.49
CA LEU A 225 1.26 20.21 -16.88
C LEU A 225 1.18 20.29 -15.35
N ASN A 226 1.39 21.46 -14.74
CA ASN A 226 1.52 21.65 -13.30
C ASN A 226 2.49 20.61 -12.70
N THR A 227 3.73 20.65 -13.20
CA THR A 227 4.88 19.83 -12.80
C THR A 227 6.14 20.69 -12.75
N THR A 228 7.26 20.15 -12.27
CA THR A 228 8.54 20.86 -12.22
C THR A 228 9.36 20.64 -13.49
N ILE A 229 10.25 21.58 -13.81
CA ILE A 229 11.20 21.44 -14.92
C ILE A 229 12.10 20.21 -14.70
N ASP A 230 12.51 19.96 -13.46
CA ASP A 230 13.40 18.84 -13.15
C ASP A 230 12.69 17.48 -13.26
N ALA A 231 11.37 17.42 -13.01
CA ALA A 231 10.58 16.22 -13.30
C ALA A 231 10.59 15.93 -14.82
N LEU A 232 10.36 16.94 -15.66
CA LEU A 232 10.42 16.78 -17.12
C LEU A 232 11.80 16.31 -17.59
N ARG A 233 12.87 16.89 -17.05
CA ARG A 233 14.25 16.46 -17.34
C ARG A 233 14.53 15.04 -16.85
N SER A 234 13.99 14.66 -15.70
CA SER A 234 14.13 13.30 -15.18
C SER A 234 13.43 12.30 -16.07
N TRP A 235 12.23 12.61 -16.56
CA TRP A 235 11.48 11.70 -17.45
C TRP A 235 12.18 11.53 -18.79
N GLU A 236 12.77 12.59 -19.34
CA GLU A 236 13.61 12.52 -20.55
C GLU A 236 14.87 11.66 -20.30
N ARG A 237 15.58 11.87 -19.19
CA ARG A 237 16.76 11.06 -18.82
C ARG A 237 16.43 9.57 -18.61
N ASN A 238 15.26 9.28 -18.06
CA ASN A 238 14.78 7.93 -17.81
C ASN A 238 14.15 7.28 -19.07
N GLY A 239 14.22 7.94 -20.23
CA GLY A 239 13.72 7.39 -21.49
C GLY A 239 12.20 7.39 -21.64
N LEU A 240 11.45 8.02 -20.73
CA LEU A 240 9.98 8.04 -20.81
C LEU A 240 9.49 8.92 -21.96
N VAL A 241 10.27 9.92 -22.38
CA VAL A 241 9.93 10.80 -23.50
C VAL A 241 11.19 11.22 -24.23
N VAL A 242 11.11 11.24 -25.56
CA VAL A 242 12.12 11.84 -26.42
C VAL A 242 11.56 13.16 -26.93
N VAL A 243 12.23 14.27 -26.60
CA VAL A 243 11.75 15.62 -26.94
C VAL A 243 12.57 16.16 -28.11
N PRO A 244 11.93 16.60 -29.21
CA PRO A 244 12.63 17.18 -30.34
C PRO A 244 13.30 18.50 -29.96
N ARG A 245 14.42 18.80 -30.64
CA ARG A 245 15.14 20.06 -30.49
C ARG A 245 14.97 20.91 -31.74
N ASP A 246 14.82 22.21 -31.53
CA ASP A 246 14.80 23.21 -32.61
C ASP A 246 16.14 23.16 -33.37
N PRO A 247 16.13 22.92 -34.69
CA PRO A 247 17.35 22.87 -35.49
C PRO A 247 18.15 24.17 -35.51
N ARG A 248 17.52 25.32 -35.21
CA ARG A 248 18.15 26.65 -35.32
C ARG A 248 18.87 27.08 -34.05
N ASN A 249 18.40 26.64 -32.88
CA ASN A 249 18.91 27.11 -31.58
C ASN A 249 19.13 25.99 -30.55
N GLY A 250 18.76 24.74 -30.86
CA GLY A 250 18.97 23.57 -30.00
C GLY A 250 18.05 23.49 -28.78
N TYR A 251 17.08 24.39 -28.61
CA TYR A 251 16.13 24.33 -27.49
C TYR A 251 15.14 23.18 -27.67
N ARG A 252 14.72 22.58 -26.55
CA ARG A 252 13.65 21.58 -26.50
C ARG A 252 12.30 22.21 -26.86
N LEU A 253 11.60 21.59 -27.79
CA LEU A 253 10.26 21.99 -28.21
C LEU A 253 9.27 20.90 -27.85
N TYR A 254 8.22 21.30 -27.12
CA TYR A 254 7.14 20.41 -26.72
C TYR A 254 5.92 20.73 -27.57
N GLY A 255 5.61 19.88 -28.54
CA GLY A 255 4.39 19.97 -29.35
C GLY A 255 3.22 19.23 -28.71
N ALA A 256 2.10 19.21 -29.42
CA ALA A 256 0.93 18.42 -29.06
C ALA A 256 1.24 16.94 -28.69
N PRO A 257 2.05 16.18 -29.46
CA PRO A 257 2.33 14.78 -29.12
C PRO A 257 3.14 14.64 -27.83
N GLU A 258 4.17 15.48 -27.61
CA GLU A 258 4.96 15.44 -26.37
C GLU A 258 4.11 15.83 -25.16
N ILE A 259 3.26 16.85 -25.29
CA ILE A 259 2.36 17.26 -24.20
C ILE A 259 1.36 16.16 -23.86
N GLY A 260 0.76 15.49 -24.85
CA GLY A 260 -0.13 14.35 -24.63
C GLY A 260 0.56 13.22 -23.88
N ARG A 261 1.76 12.81 -24.32
CA ARG A 261 2.56 11.77 -23.67
C ARG A 261 2.93 12.15 -22.22
N LEU A 262 3.34 13.40 -22.00
CA LEU A 262 3.69 13.89 -20.67
C LEU A 262 2.49 13.94 -19.71
N ARG A 263 1.27 14.21 -20.21
CA ARG A 263 0.04 14.13 -19.40
C ARG A 263 -0.22 12.70 -18.92
N VAL A 264 -0.05 11.72 -19.82
CA VAL A 264 -0.19 10.29 -19.49
C VAL A 264 0.85 9.87 -18.45
N ILE A 265 2.13 10.15 -18.69
CA ILE A 265 3.22 9.85 -17.75
C ILE A 265 2.91 10.44 -16.37
N ARG A 266 2.53 11.72 -16.32
CA ARG A 266 2.17 12.39 -15.06
C ARG A 266 1.03 11.68 -14.36
N MET A 267 -0.03 11.29 -15.07
CA MET A 267 -1.18 10.66 -14.44
C MET A 267 -0.86 9.27 -13.90
N LEU A 268 -0.05 8.48 -14.62
CA LEU A 268 0.39 7.16 -14.18
C LEU A 268 1.28 7.27 -12.93
N ILE A 269 2.28 8.16 -12.92
CA ILE A 269 3.16 8.37 -11.75
C ILE A 269 2.34 8.79 -10.52
N ARG A 270 1.38 9.70 -10.68
CA ARG A 270 0.53 10.14 -9.56
C ARG A 270 -0.41 9.07 -9.03
N SER A 271 -0.62 8.01 -9.81
CA SER A 271 -1.52 6.91 -9.47
C SER A 271 -0.77 5.67 -8.99
N GLY A 272 0.53 5.78 -8.65
CA GLY A 272 1.29 4.74 -7.98
C GLY A 272 2.13 3.84 -8.89
N TYR A 273 2.02 3.98 -10.22
CA TYR A 273 2.82 3.20 -11.16
C TYR A 273 4.30 3.61 -11.11
N SER A 274 5.20 2.62 -11.14
CA SER A 274 6.63 2.86 -11.21
C SER A 274 7.07 3.43 -12.57
N SER A 275 8.19 4.15 -12.58
CA SER A 275 8.81 4.59 -13.84
C SER A 275 9.16 3.42 -14.76
N MET A 276 9.53 2.26 -14.21
CA MET A 276 9.86 1.07 -14.99
C MET A 276 8.63 0.49 -15.70
N SER A 277 7.50 0.39 -15.01
CA SER A 277 6.25 -0.07 -15.61
C SER A 277 5.75 0.86 -16.69
N ILE A 278 5.88 2.17 -16.46
CA ILE A 278 5.54 3.18 -17.46
C ILE A 278 6.49 3.05 -18.66
N LEU A 279 7.80 2.90 -18.45
CA LEU A 279 8.77 2.73 -19.53
C LEU A 279 8.46 1.49 -20.36
N ARG A 280 8.21 0.33 -19.74
CA ARG A 280 7.82 -0.90 -20.44
C ARG A 280 6.60 -0.70 -21.33
N MET A 281 5.55 -0.13 -20.75
CA MET A 281 4.32 0.14 -21.48
C MET A 281 4.57 1.11 -22.64
N LEU A 282 5.36 2.15 -22.43
CA LEU A 282 5.68 3.12 -23.48
C LEU A 282 6.53 2.51 -24.60
N THR A 283 7.49 1.65 -24.28
CA THR A 283 8.27 0.90 -25.28
C THR A 283 7.37 -0.01 -26.12
N LEU A 284 6.38 -0.66 -25.50
CA LEU A 284 5.37 -1.45 -26.22
C LEU A 284 4.56 -0.56 -27.16
N LEU A 285 4.10 0.60 -26.68
CA LEU A 285 3.36 1.57 -27.49
C LEU A 285 4.19 2.09 -28.67
N ASP A 286 5.46 2.41 -28.43
CA ASP A 286 6.39 2.92 -29.45
C ASP A 286 6.73 1.85 -30.51
N SER A 287 6.54 0.56 -30.19
CA SER A 287 6.62 -0.55 -31.17
C SER A 287 5.39 -0.70 -32.06
N GLY A 288 4.37 0.13 -31.87
CA GLY A 288 3.10 0.10 -32.61
C GLY A 288 2.02 -0.80 -32.00
N GLN A 289 2.29 -1.43 -30.85
CA GLN A 289 1.32 -2.26 -30.14
C GLN A 289 0.49 -1.40 -29.18
N THR A 290 -0.78 -1.20 -29.51
CA THR A 290 -1.75 -0.43 -28.72
C THR A 290 -2.69 -1.31 -27.89
N GLU A 291 -2.63 -2.62 -28.08
CA GLU A 291 -3.39 -3.60 -27.32
C GLU A 291 -2.67 -3.95 -26.01
N ASN A 292 -3.44 -4.32 -24.97
CA ASN A 292 -2.92 -4.83 -23.69
C ASN A 292 -2.00 -3.86 -22.92
N LEU A 293 -2.06 -2.55 -23.16
CA LEU A 293 -1.26 -1.55 -22.44
C LEU A 293 -1.48 -1.60 -20.92
N ARG A 294 -2.72 -1.86 -20.47
CA ARG A 294 -3.02 -2.10 -19.06
C ARG A 294 -2.26 -3.30 -18.49
N GLN A 295 -2.20 -4.40 -19.23
CA GLN A 295 -1.43 -5.58 -18.81
C GLN A 295 0.06 -5.29 -18.80
N ALA A 296 0.55 -4.53 -19.79
CA ALA A 296 1.93 -4.09 -19.87
C ALA A 296 2.35 -3.19 -18.71
N LEU A 297 1.43 -2.47 -18.05
CA LEU A 297 1.69 -1.73 -16.81
C LEU A 297 1.83 -2.64 -15.58
N ASP A 298 1.17 -3.80 -15.57
CA ASP A 298 1.04 -4.65 -14.38
C ASP A 298 1.86 -5.94 -14.45
N THR A 299 2.48 -6.21 -15.61
CA THR A 299 3.23 -7.45 -15.88
C THR A 299 4.70 -7.13 -16.13
N PRO A 300 5.58 -7.30 -15.11
CA PRO A 300 7.02 -7.17 -15.28
C PRO A 300 7.57 -8.27 -16.19
N GLN A 301 8.67 -7.99 -16.88
CA GLN A 301 9.32 -8.97 -17.75
C GLN A 301 10.09 -10.02 -16.92
N PRO A 302 10.24 -11.26 -17.44
CA PRO A 302 10.87 -12.35 -16.71
C PRO A 302 12.35 -12.12 -16.35
N ASP A 303 13.02 -11.21 -17.06
CA ASP A 303 14.42 -10.83 -16.91
C ASP A 303 14.65 -9.64 -15.96
N GLU A 304 13.60 -9.09 -15.34
CA GLU A 304 13.72 -8.02 -14.35
C GLU A 304 14.18 -8.57 -12.98
N ASP A 305 15.41 -8.26 -12.58
CA ASP A 305 16.03 -8.72 -11.32
C ASP A 305 15.39 -8.15 -10.04
N ALA A 306 14.61 -7.06 -10.14
CA ALA A 306 14.01 -6.38 -8.99
C ALA A 306 12.54 -6.03 -9.24
N LEU A 307 11.65 -6.76 -8.57
CA LEU A 307 10.21 -6.54 -8.61
C LEU A 307 9.73 -5.77 -7.37
N TYR A 308 9.09 -4.63 -7.60
CA TYR A 308 8.42 -3.84 -6.57
C TYR A 308 6.89 -3.94 -6.71
N ALA A 309 6.14 -3.65 -5.64
CA ALA A 309 4.67 -3.60 -5.72
C ALA A 309 4.17 -2.62 -6.77
N SER A 310 4.87 -1.51 -6.97
CA SER A 310 4.57 -0.52 -8.00
C SER A 310 4.77 -1.05 -9.43
N ASP A 311 5.43 -2.20 -9.60
CA ASP A 311 5.59 -2.87 -10.90
C ASP A 311 4.43 -3.80 -11.27
N ARG A 312 3.62 -4.15 -10.26
CA ARG A 312 2.38 -4.93 -10.35
C ARG A 312 1.26 -4.20 -9.63
N TRP A 313 1.13 -2.91 -9.90
CA TRP A 313 0.36 -2.00 -9.05
C TRP A 313 -1.12 -2.35 -8.95
N LEU A 314 -1.78 -2.69 -10.07
CA LEU A 314 -3.20 -3.05 -10.06
C LEU A 314 -3.40 -4.40 -9.37
N SER A 315 -2.55 -5.39 -9.64
CA SER A 315 -2.56 -6.67 -8.93
C SER A 315 -2.39 -6.47 -7.42
N THR A 316 -1.43 -5.63 -7.01
CA THR A 316 -1.12 -5.38 -5.60
C THR A 316 -2.28 -4.69 -4.89
N LEU A 317 -2.93 -3.72 -5.53
CA LEU A 317 -4.11 -3.05 -4.96
C LEU A 317 -5.32 -3.99 -4.87
N ALA A 318 -5.52 -4.87 -5.86
CA ALA A 318 -6.58 -5.88 -5.80
C ALA A 318 -6.35 -6.89 -4.67
N GLU A 319 -5.10 -7.34 -4.47
CA GLU A 319 -4.73 -8.18 -3.32
C GLU A 319 -4.92 -7.44 -1.99
N ALA A 320 -4.63 -6.14 -1.94
CA ALA A 320 -4.83 -5.33 -0.76
C ALA A 320 -6.32 -5.15 -0.43
N GLU A 321 -7.17 -4.95 -1.44
CA GLU A 321 -8.63 -4.84 -1.26
C GLU A 321 -9.24 -6.13 -0.75
N GLN A 322 -8.77 -7.29 -1.25
CA GLN A 322 -9.23 -8.59 -0.76
C GLN A 322 -8.76 -8.91 0.67
N THR A 323 -7.67 -8.28 1.09
CA THR A 323 -7.10 -8.42 2.44
C THR A 323 -7.79 -7.49 3.45
N ALA A 324 -8.32 -6.36 2.97
CA ALA A 324 -9.04 -5.36 3.75
C ALA A 324 -10.44 -5.84 4.15
#